data_AF-A0A3P7J453-F1
#
_entry.id   AF-A0A3P7J453-F1
#
_cell.length_a   1.000
_cell.length_b   1.000
_cell.length_c   1.000
_cell.angle_alpha   90.00
_cell.angle_beta   90.00
_cell.angle_gamma   90.00
#
_symmetry.space_group_name_H-M   'P 1'
#
loop_
_entity.id
_entity.type
_entity.pdbx_description
1 polymer ?
#
loop_
_entity_poly.entity_id
_entity_poly.type
_entity_poly.pdbx_seq_one_letter_code
_entity_poly.pdbx_strand_id
1 'polypeptide(L)'
;MLGACSFFDPSAYLESFYKVPDEDTAMQIVLFFLPGILYRLPRHIRTVLDLGAGPTVYLPVALRNQAQEIYTSDYAQANRNALVNWIEGK
;
A
#
# COMPACT_ATOMS: atom_id res chain seq x y z
N MET A 1 -18.49 18.27 2.26
CA MET A 1 -18.20 16.82 2.23
C MET A 1 -16.71 16.62 2.56
N LEU A 2 -16.30 16.84 3.82
CA LEU A 2 -14.88 16.80 4.27
C LEU A 2 -14.67 15.96 5.56
N GLY A 3 -15.68 15.21 6.02
CA GLY A 3 -15.68 14.63 7.37
C GLY A 3 -15.51 13.10 7.47
N ALA A 4 -15.41 12.36 6.37
CA ALA A 4 -15.44 10.89 6.43
C ALA A 4 -14.11 10.25 6.85
N CYS A 5 -12.95 10.87 6.57
CA CYS A 5 -11.65 10.26 6.84
C CYS A 5 -10.98 10.70 8.15
N SER A 6 -11.61 11.55 8.98
CA SER A 6 -11.10 11.86 10.32
C SER A 6 -11.29 10.71 11.32
N PHE A 7 -12.05 9.69 10.94
CA PHE A 7 -12.37 8.51 11.76
C PHE A 7 -11.79 7.20 11.20
N PHE A 8 -10.94 7.27 10.17
CA PHE A 8 -10.32 6.06 9.62
C PHE A 8 -9.28 5.52 10.61
N ASP A 9 -9.39 4.25 10.97
CA ASP A 9 -8.45 3.53 11.82
C ASP A 9 -7.57 2.60 10.95
N PRO A 10 -6.30 2.97 10.72
CA PRO A 10 -5.35 2.15 9.98
C PRO A 10 -5.15 0.75 10.55
N SER A 11 -5.13 0.62 11.88
CA SER A 11 -4.85 -0.65 12.55
C SER A 11 -6.02 -1.60 12.37
N ALA A 12 -7.25 -1.13 12.55
CA ALA A 12 -8.45 -1.93 12.30
C ALA A 12 -8.54 -2.38 10.82
N TYR A 13 -8.15 -1.52 9.88
CA TYR A 13 -8.08 -1.86 8.46
C TYR A 13 -7.04 -2.96 8.19
N LEU A 14 -5.81 -2.79 8.68
CA LEU A 14 -4.74 -3.78 8.51
C LEU A 14 -5.10 -5.12 9.16
N GLU A 15 -5.70 -5.09 10.35
CA GLU A 15 -6.16 -6.29 11.05
C GLU A 15 -7.23 -7.04 10.25
N SER A 16 -8.16 -6.32 9.63
CA SER A 16 -9.28 -6.91 8.89
C SER A 16 -8.86 -7.54 7.56
N PHE A 17 -7.88 -6.94 6.87
CA PHE A 17 -7.54 -7.32 5.49
C PHE A 17 -6.15 -7.95 5.32
N TYR A 18 -5.21 -7.71 6.23
CA TYR A 18 -3.79 -8.05 6.07
C TYR A 18 -3.19 -8.87 7.21
N LYS A 19 -3.95 -9.16 8.29
CA LYS A 19 -3.46 -9.95 9.43
C LYS A 19 -3.09 -11.37 9.03
N VAL A 20 -3.98 -12.03 8.29
CA VAL A 20 -3.79 -13.39 7.81
C VAL A 20 -4.03 -13.39 6.29
N PRO A 21 -2.97 -13.57 5.48
CA PRO A 21 -3.06 -13.43 4.03
C PRO A 21 -4.05 -14.38 3.34
N ASP A 22 -4.50 -15.43 4.01
CA ASP A 22 -5.42 -16.43 3.48
C ASP A 22 -6.88 -16.28 3.93
N GLU A 23 -7.19 -15.33 4.81
CA GLU A 23 -8.54 -15.13 5.35
C GLU A 23 -9.38 -14.11 4.54
N ASP A 24 -8.74 -13.13 3.88
CA ASP A 24 -9.45 -12.14 3.07
C ASP A 24 -9.34 -12.41 1.55
N THR A 25 -10.48 -12.73 0.93
CA THR A 25 -10.54 -13.08 -0.51
C THR A 25 -10.13 -11.92 -1.41
N ALA A 26 -10.46 -10.67 -1.07
CA ALA A 26 -10.10 -9.52 -1.90
C ALA A 26 -8.59 -9.31 -1.93
N MET A 27 -7.93 -9.47 -0.78
CA MET A 27 -6.49 -9.36 -0.68
C MET A 27 -5.75 -10.52 -1.32
N GLN A 28 -6.26 -11.75 -1.23
CA GLN A 28 -5.73 -12.87 -2.00
C GLN A 28 -5.74 -12.58 -3.51
N ILE A 29 -6.84 -12.03 -4.02
CA ILE A 29 -6.98 -11.65 -5.43
C ILE A 29 -5.93 -10.60 -5.80
N VAL A 30 -5.80 -9.53 -5.01
CA VAL A 30 -4.82 -8.47 -5.27
C VAL A 30 -3.40 -9.02 -5.29
N LEU A 31 -3.01 -9.81 -4.29
CA LEU A 31 -1.66 -10.37 -4.18
C LEU A 31 -1.38 -11.43 -5.25
N PHE A 32 -2.40 -12.17 -5.68
CA PHE A 32 -2.29 -13.15 -6.77
C PHE A 32 -2.03 -12.47 -8.13
N PHE A 33 -2.74 -11.39 -8.44
CA PHE A 33 -2.58 -10.71 -9.73
C PHE A 33 -1.38 -9.77 -9.79
N LEU A 34 -0.91 -9.27 -8.63
CA LEU A 34 0.17 -8.29 -8.56
C LEU A 34 1.45 -8.72 -9.33
N PRO A 35 2.00 -9.94 -9.17
CA PRO A 35 3.16 -10.37 -9.96
C PRO A 35 2.93 -10.29 -11.48
N GLY A 36 1.72 -10.64 -11.93
CA GLY A 36 1.35 -10.57 -13.35
C GLY A 36 1.25 -9.14 -13.85
N ILE A 37 0.76 -8.20 -13.04
CA ILE A 37 0.74 -6.77 -13.36
C ILE A 37 2.18 -6.24 -13.45
N LEU A 38 3.00 -6.54 -12.45
CA LEU A 38 4.40 -6.09 -12.39
C LEU A 38 5.24 -6.62 -13.55
N TYR A 39 5.00 -7.86 -14.00
CA TYR A 39 5.69 -8.43 -15.15
C TYR A 39 5.47 -7.63 -16.45
N ARG A 40 4.33 -6.93 -16.56
CA ARG A 40 3.96 -6.15 -17.74
C ARG A 40 4.52 -4.73 -17.71
N LEU A 41 5.09 -4.30 -16.58
CA LEU A 41 5.71 -2.98 -16.46
C LEU A 41 7.13 -2.99 -17.06
N PRO A 42 7.67 -1.83 -17.45
CA PRO A 42 9.07 -1.71 -17.83
C PRO A 42 9.98 -2.19 -16.71
N ARG A 43 11.08 -2.86 -17.05
CA ARG A 43 12.07 -3.33 -16.07
C ARG A 43 12.72 -2.20 -15.29
N HIS A 44 12.80 -1.01 -15.88
CA HIS A 44 13.44 0.17 -15.29
C HIS A 44 12.45 1.32 -15.35
N ILE A 45 11.92 1.69 -14.20
CA ILE A 45 11.00 2.80 -14.01
C ILE A 45 11.75 3.88 -13.23
N ARG A 46 11.79 5.10 -13.77
CA ARG A 46 12.44 6.21 -13.06
C ARG A 46 11.65 6.58 -11.80
N THR A 47 10.34 6.77 -11.93
CA THR A 47 9.49 7.25 -10.83
C THR A 47 8.15 6.52 -10.84
N VAL A 48 7.69 6.12 -9.66
CA VAL A 48 6.35 5.59 -9.40
C VAL A 48 5.63 6.52 -8.43
N LEU A 49 4.35 6.80 -8.71
CA LEU A 49 3.40 7.35 -7.77
C LEU A 49 2.40 6.26 -7.37
N ASP A 50 2.46 5.84 -6.12
CA ASP A 50 1.48 4.96 -5.48
C ASP A 50 0.38 5.84 -4.85
N LEU A 51 -0.80 5.82 -5.46
CA LEU A 51 -1.91 6.73 -5.17
C LEU A 51 -3.03 5.98 -4.44
N GLY A 52 -3.35 6.43 -3.22
CA GLY A 52 -4.36 5.78 -2.40
C GLY A 52 -3.84 4.49 -1.75
N ALA A 53 -2.59 4.52 -1.29
CA ALA A 53 -1.91 3.35 -0.75
C ALA A 53 -2.49 2.83 0.58
N GLY A 54 -3.33 3.64 1.24
CA GLY A 54 -3.75 3.38 2.60
C GLY A 54 -2.56 3.29 3.55
N PRO A 55 -2.65 2.47 4.60
CA PRO A 55 -1.55 2.24 5.54
C PRO A 55 -0.65 1.06 5.12
N THR A 56 -0.53 0.76 3.81
CA THR A 56 0.09 -0.47 3.32
C THR A 56 1.37 -0.23 2.52
N VAL A 57 2.27 -1.22 2.49
CA VAL A 57 3.59 -1.13 1.81
C VAL A 57 3.82 -2.19 0.73
N TYR A 58 2.85 -3.07 0.48
CA TYR A 58 3.05 -4.24 -0.39
C TYR A 58 3.43 -3.87 -1.82
N LEU A 59 2.83 -2.81 -2.38
CA LEU A 59 3.09 -2.36 -3.75
C LEU A 59 4.48 -1.67 -3.88
N PRO A 60 4.84 -0.69 -3.03
CA PRO A 60 6.20 -0.15 -2.99
C PRO A 60 7.28 -1.22 -2.81
N VAL A 61 7.05 -2.19 -1.90
CA VAL A 61 7.97 -3.31 -1.69
C VAL A 61 8.10 -4.14 -2.97
N ALA A 62 7.01 -4.45 -3.66
CA ALA A 62 7.07 -5.26 -4.87
C ALA A 62 7.77 -4.53 -6.05
N LEU A 63 7.72 -3.19 -6.08
CA LEU A 63 8.37 -2.35 -7.09
C LEU A 63 9.83 -1.99 -6.78
N ARG A 64 10.34 -2.28 -5.57
CA ARG A 64 11.65 -1.83 -5.06
C ARG A 64 12.86 -2.10 -5.98
N ASN A 65 12.79 -3.13 -6.82
CA ASN A 65 13.89 -3.49 -7.74
C ASN A 65 13.65 -3.01 -9.18
N GLN A 66 12.47 -2.47 -9.48
CA GLN A 66 12.09 -1.98 -10.81
C GLN A 66 12.03 -0.45 -10.87
N ALA A 67 11.71 0.21 -9.74
CA ALA A 67 11.57 1.65 -9.63
C ALA A 67 12.76 2.29 -8.91
N GLN A 68 13.28 3.41 -9.43
CA GLN A 68 14.34 4.19 -8.79
C GLN A 68 13.78 5.08 -7.67
N GLU A 69 12.62 5.70 -7.90
CA GLU A 69 11.93 6.56 -6.93
C GLU A 69 10.49 6.08 -6.76
N ILE A 70 10.04 5.95 -5.52
CA ILE A 70 8.66 5.56 -5.19
C ILE A 70 8.09 6.62 -4.24
N TYR A 71 7.00 7.25 -4.66
CA TYR A 71 6.24 8.20 -3.86
C TYR A 71 4.91 7.58 -3.48
N THR A 72 4.67 7.40 -2.19
CA THR A 72 3.41 6.86 -1.67
C THR A 72 2.54 7.99 -1.14
N SER A 73 1.27 7.98 -1.52
CA SER A 73 0.31 9.03 -1.16
C SER A 73 -1.04 8.42 -0.78
N ASP A 74 -1.71 9.07 0.15
CA ASP A 74 -3.05 8.72 0.57
C ASP A 74 -3.80 9.99 0.99
N TYR A 75 -5.13 9.97 0.99
CA TYR A 75 -5.94 11.10 1.42
C TYR A 75 -5.94 11.24 2.95
N ALA A 76 -6.04 10.14 3.70
CA ALA A 76 -6.15 10.17 5.16
C ALA A 76 -4.78 10.39 5.80
N GLN A 77 -4.68 11.39 6.70
CA GLN A 77 -3.43 11.64 7.44
C GLN A 77 -3.06 10.44 8.33
N ALA A 78 -4.04 9.73 8.89
CA ALA A 78 -3.81 8.54 9.71
C ALA A 78 -3.05 7.45 8.94
N ASN A 79 -3.38 7.23 7.67
CA ASN A 79 -2.67 6.29 6.80
C ASN A 79 -1.23 6.72 6.54
N ARG A 80 -1.03 8.00 6.21
CA ARG A 80 0.32 8.55 6.01
C ARG A 80 1.18 8.44 7.29
N ASN A 81 0.60 8.69 8.47
CA ASN A 81 1.27 8.53 9.74
C ASN A 81 1.65 7.07 10.02
N ALA A 82 0.76 6.12 9.72
CA ALA A 82 1.05 4.70 9.87
C ALA A 82 2.25 4.26 9.01
N LEU A 83 2.35 4.76 7.77
CA LEU A 83 3.50 4.50 6.90
C LEU A 83 4.79 5.14 7.43
N VAL A 84 4.73 6.37 7.95
CA VAL A 84 5.89 7.01 8.60
C VAL A 84 6.36 6.19 9.81
N ASN A 85 5.44 5.77 10.68
CA ASN A 85 5.76 4.94 11.84
C ASN A 85 6.41 3.61 11.41
N TRP A 86 5.90 2.97 10.35
CA TRP A 86 6.49 1.74 9.80
C TRP A 86 7.93 1.95 9.32
N ILE A 87 8.21 3.07 8.63
CA ILE A 87 9.58 3.43 8.19
C ILE A 87 10.49 3.67 9.40
N GLU A 88 9.98 4.32 10.43
CA GLU A 88 10.72 4.66 11.66
C GLU A 88 10.84 3.49 12.65
N GLY A 89 10.18 2.36 12.40
CA GLY A 89 10.17 1.19 13.28
C GLY A 89 9.44 1.42 14.61
N LYS A 90 8.38 2.24 14.60
CA LYS A 90 7.57 2.61 15.77
C LYS A 90 6.25 1.85 15.85
#